data_AF-A0A7X9LA10-F1
#
_entry.id   AF-A0A7X9LA10-F1
#
_cell.length_a   1.000
_cell.length_b   1.000
_cell.length_c   1.000
_cell.angle_alpha   90.00
_cell.angle_beta   90.00
_cell.angle_gamma   90.00
#
_symmetry.space_group_name_H-M   'P 1'
#
loop_
_entity.id
_entity.type
_entity.pdbx_description
1 polymer ?
#
loop_
_entity_poly.entity_id
_entity_poly.type
_entity_poly.pdbx_seq_one_letter_code
_entity_poly.pdbx_strand_id
1 'polypeptide(L)'
;MSQPVQHIEVDGRLVKVTNLDKVLYPETGTTKGEVIAYYQAVAPVFVPHARRRPATRKRWPNGVGTPEHPQRPFFHKNQDAKSTPDWVHTFTIAHSEGDNTYPLIDDAATLVWLAQLAALELHVPQWTVAGERPQPPNRLVLDLDPGEGAGLEHCVEVAHLLREVLDGVGFASVPVTSGSKGIHLYAALDGTLSSPEASDWARELARSLEAMHPNLVVSDMKKTLREGKVLLDWSQNNAAKTTIAPYSLRGRAHPTVAAPRNWDELDSGLRQLEFTEVLDRIASIGDPMAALNGVDRLTTYRSMRDADRTPEPVPQASPRPRDDGNSFVIQEHHARRLHYDFRLERDGVLVSWAIPKGPPTDPSVNHLAVQTEDHPLEYGSFEGDIPRGEYGGGHVRIWDAGTFEPEKWRDGKEVIATLTGRPDGGLGGVPRRFALLHTRMGGDDKNWLIHLMAPRADGETTPRVPAEPVATATGGSVETGADGPVATAAGGSVETAASG
;
A
#
# COMPACT_ATOMS: atom_id res chain seq x y z
N MET A 1 -36.93 10.71 19.86
CA MET A 1 -36.10 10.50 21.07
C MET A 1 -34.69 10.17 20.59
N SER A 2 -33.63 10.82 21.10
CA SER A 2 -32.26 10.48 20.72
C SER A 2 -31.96 9.06 21.19
N GLN A 3 -31.52 8.18 20.28
CA GLN A 3 -30.97 6.88 20.65
C GLN A 3 -29.82 7.08 21.67
N PRO A 4 -29.71 6.24 22.71
CA PRO A 4 -28.63 6.35 23.68
C PRO A 4 -27.28 6.23 22.99
N VAL A 5 -26.30 7.01 23.43
CA VAL A 5 -24.92 6.91 22.96
C VAL A 5 -24.36 5.56 23.39
N GLN A 6 -23.89 4.77 22.43
CA GLN A 6 -23.27 3.48 22.67
C GLN A 6 -21.77 3.58 22.38
N HIS A 7 -20.98 2.73 23.03
CA HIS A 7 -19.56 2.56 22.72
C HIS A 7 -19.32 1.11 22.36
N ILE A 8 -18.46 0.88 21.37
CA ILE A 8 -17.95 -0.45 21.02
C ILE A 8 -16.44 -0.43 21.20
N GLU A 9 -15.88 -1.53 21.69
CA GLU A 9 -14.44 -1.71 21.83
C GLU A 9 -13.90 -2.38 20.56
N VAL A 10 -12.91 -1.75 19.92
CA VAL A 10 -12.25 -2.23 18.71
C VAL A 10 -10.75 -2.01 18.87
N ASP A 11 -9.94 -3.07 18.77
CA ASP A 11 -8.49 -3.04 19.00
C ASP A 11 -8.08 -2.31 20.30
N GLY A 12 -8.82 -2.54 21.39
CA GLY A 12 -8.58 -1.89 22.70
C GLY A 12 -8.96 -0.40 22.76
N ARG A 13 -9.65 0.13 21.74
CA ARG A 13 -10.14 1.51 21.69
C ARG A 13 -11.65 1.57 21.78
N LEU A 14 -12.16 2.52 22.57
CA LEU A 14 -13.60 2.79 22.67
C LEU A 14 -14.04 3.73 21.54
N VAL A 15 -14.85 3.22 20.61
CA VAL A 15 -15.44 3.99 19.53
C VAL A 15 -16.89 4.32 19.87
N LYS A 16 -17.21 5.62 19.93
CA LYS A 16 -18.58 6.11 20.14
C LYS A 16 -19.42 5.89 18.89
N VAL A 17 -20.51 5.14 19.00
CA VAL A 17 -21.46 4.87 17.90
C VAL A 17 -22.87 5.39 18.19
N THR A 18 -23.58 5.79 17.14
CA THR A 18 -24.92 6.39 17.24
C THR A 18 -25.77 6.10 16.01
N ASN A 19 -27.10 6.10 16.19
CA ASN A 19 -28.10 5.92 15.12
C ASN A 19 -27.89 4.63 14.32
N LEU A 20 -27.67 3.51 15.02
CA LEU A 20 -27.35 2.21 14.40
C LEU A 20 -28.47 1.74 13.47
N ASP A 21 -29.73 1.93 13.86
CA ASP A 21 -30.91 1.53 13.06
C ASP A 21 -31.16 2.44 11.84
N LYS A 22 -30.34 3.47 11.62
CA LYS A 22 -30.53 4.39 10.49
C LYS A 22 -30.23 3.65 9.19
N VAL A 23 -31.22 3.54 8.31
CA VAL A 23 -31.06 3.00 6.96
C VAL A 23 -30.14 3.91 6.13
N LEU A 24 -29.04 3.34 5.63
CA LEU A 24 -28.11 4.00 4.71
C LEU A 24 -28.29 3.56 3.26
N TYR A 25 -28.79 2.34 3.02
CA TYR A 25 -29.15 1.83 1.69
C TYR A 25 -30.65 1.44 1.66
N PRO A 26 -31.53 2.33 1.17
CA PRO A 26 -32.97 2.07 1.14
C PRO A 26 -33.39 0.81 0.38
N GLU A 27 -32.78 0.50 -0.77
CA GLU A 27 -33.16 -0.66 -1.60
C GLU A 27 -33.04 -2.01 -0.88
N THR A 28 -32.07 -2.11 0.03
CA THR A 28 -31.79 -3.35 0.78
C THR A 28 -32.20 -3.24 2.25
N GLY A 29 -32.63 -2.06 2.71
CA GLY A 29 -32.84 -1.78 4.12
C GLY A 29 -31.56 -1.72 4.96
N THR A 30 -30.36 -1.78 4.34
CA THR A 30 -29.09 -1.86 5.08
C THR A 30 -28.90 -0.65 5.99
N THR A 31 -28.69 -0.93 7.26
CA THR A 31 -28.55 0.03 8.35
C THR A 31 -27.11 0.47 8.56
N LYS A 32 -26.94 1.58 9.29
CA LYS A 32 -25.63 2.07 9.72
C LYS A 32 -24.92 1.08 10.63
N GLY A 33 -25.67 0.36 11.48
CA GLY A 33 -25.12 -0.70 12.32
C GLY A 33 -24.50 -1.82 11.50
N GLU A 34 -25.16 -2.27 10.43
CA GLU A 34 -24.63 -3.28 9.52
C GLU A 34 -23.40 -2.78 8.73
N VAL A 35 -23.41 -1.52 8.29
CA VAL A 35 -22.23 -0.90 7.67
C VAL A 35 -21.03 -0.86 8.62
N ILE A 36 -21.25 -0.53 9.90
CA ILE A 36 -20.21 -0.58 10.94
C ILE A 36 -19.72 -2.02 11.15
N ALA A 37 -20.64 -2.98 11.27
CA ALA A 37 -20.31 -4.39 11.46
C ALA A 37 -19.50 -4.95 10.29
N TYR A 38 -19.86 -4.61 9.05
CA TYR A 38 -19.09 -4.95 7.85
C TYR A 38 -17.66 -4.41 7.94
N TYR A 39 -17.50 -3.12 8.22
CA TYR A 39 -16.18 -2.50 8.28
C TYR A 39 -15.32 -3.05 9.44
N GLN A 40 -15.94 -3.44 10.56
CA GLN A 40 -15.25 -4.15 11.63
C GLN A 40 -14.80 -5.55 11.19
N ALA A 41 -15.67 -6.32 10.53
CA ALA A 41 -15.38 -7.68 10.09
C ALA A 41 -14.33 -7.74 8.97
N VAL A 42 -14.34 -6.78 8.05
CA VAL A 42 -13.42 -6.72 6.91
C VAL A 42 -12.07 -6.09 7.27
N ALA A 43 -11.95 -5.45 8.44
CA ALA A 43 -10.74 -4.73 8.85
C ALA A 43 -9.42 -5.54 8.72
N PRO A 44 -9.36 -6.85 9.06
CA PRO A 44 -8.13 -7.64 8.94
C PRO A 44 -7.56 -7.68 7.52
N VAL A 45 -8.42 -7.62 6.50
CA VAL A 45 -8.02 -7.63 5.08
C VAL A 45 -8.08 -6.24 4.43
N PHE A 46 -8.91 -5.33 4.93
CA PHE A 46 -8.98 -3.94 4.44
C PHE A 46 -7.75 -3.13 4.85
N VAL A 47 -7.41 -3.15 6.14
CA VAL A 47 -6.38 -2.27 6.73
C VAL A 47 -5.03 -2.45 6.06
N PRO A 48 -4.51 -3.67 5.78
CA PRO A 48 -3.23 -3.84 5.09
C PRO A 48 -3.14 -3.07 3.76
N HIS A 49 -4.24 -2.93 3.03
CA HIS A 49 -4.28 -2.27 1.71
C HIS A 49 -4.58 -0.78 1.76
N ALA A 50 -4.98 -0.24 2.92
CA ALA A 50 -5.28 1.18 3.14
C ALA A 50 -4.31 1.89 4.11
N ARG A 51 -3.59 1.12 4.92
CA ARG A 51 -2.68 1.60 5.96
C ARG A 51 -1.59 2.51 5.38
N ARG A 52 -1.24 3.55 6.14
CA ARG A 52 -0.28 4.59 5.76
C ARG A 52 -0.63 5.32 4.46
N ARG A 53 -1.91 5.36 4.06
CA ARG A 53 -2.37 6.12 2.90
C ARG A 53 -3.37 7.20 3.36
N PRO A 54 -3.17 8.48 3.03
CA PRO A 54 -4.11 9.55 3.39
C PRO A 54 -5.46 9.33 2.70
N ALA A 55 -6.49 9.05 3.50
CA ALA A 55 -7.78 8.63 2.98
C ALA A 55 -8.73 9.81 2.73
N THR A 56 -9.22 9.91 1.50
CA THR A 56 -10.37 10.75 1.15
C THR A 56 -11.65 9.98 1.41
N ARG A 57 -12.65 10.63 2.03
CA ARG A 57 -13.90 9.99 2.45
C ARG A 57 -15.11 10.66 1.81
N LYS A 58 -15.97 9.87 1.18
CA LYS A 58 -17.30 10.31 0.76
C LYS A 58 -18.35 9.79 1.72
N ARG A 59 -19.16 10.70 2.23
CA ARG A 59 -20.10 10.42 3.31
C ARG A 59 -21.53 10.56 2.82
N TRP A 60 -22.40 9.67 3.29
CA TRP A 60 -23.86 9.77 3.12
C TRP A 60 -24.53 9.76 4.49
N PRO A 61 -24.48 10.87 5.24
CA PRO A 61 -25.06 10.93 6.58
C PRO A 61 -26.54 10.57 6.61
N ASN A 62 -27.26 10.78 5.50
CA ASN A 62 -28.68 10.50 5.33
C ASN A 62 -28.98 9.30 4.42
N GLY A 63 -27.98 8.47 4.13
CA GLY A 63 -28.10 7.36 3.19
C GLY A 63 -27.99 7.80 1.72
N VAL A 64 -27.89 6.81 0.84
CA VAL A 64 -27.64 6.96 -0.60
C VAL A 64 -28.88 7.34 -1.42
N GLY A 65 -30.08 7.24 -0.84
CA GLY A 65 -31.35 7.40 -1.56
C GLY A 65 -31.75 6.16 -2.37
N THR A 66 -32.78 6.30 -3.20
CA THR A 66 -33.22 5.25 -4.15
C THR A 66 -32.74 5.59 -5.57
N PRO A 67 -32.81 4.67 -6.54
CA PRO A 67 -32.52 4.98 -7.94
C PRO A 67 -33.30 6.19 -8.49
N GLU A 68 -34.54 6.39 -8.06
CA GLU A 68 -35.41 7.50 -8.46
C GLU A 68 -35.04 8.80 -7.73
N HIS A 69 -34.57 8.72 -6.49
CA HIS A 69 -34.23 9.86 -5.65
C HIS A 69 -32.84 9.73 -5.01
N PRO A 70 -31.76 9.75 -5.83
CA PRO A 70 -30.41 9.54 -5.32
C PRO A 70 -29.93 10.74 -4.49
N GLN A 71 -29.24 10.44 -3.39
CA GLN A 71 -28.62 11.44 -2.54
C GLN A 71 -27.16 11.66 -2.94
N ARG A 72 -26.73 12.93 -2.96
CA ARG A 72 -25.34 13.27 -3.26
C ARG A 72 -24.45 13.07 -2.02
N PRO A 73 -23.21 12.58 -2.20
CA PRO A 73 -22.27 12.49 -1.09
C PRO A 73 -21.86 13.87 -0.58
N PHE A 74 -21.56 13.92 0.71
CA PHE A 74 -20.75 14.96 1.30
C PHE A 74 -19.27 14.58 1.17
N PHE A 75 -18.48 15.39 0.46
CA PHE A 75 -17.03 15.21 0.32
C PHE A 75 -16.29 15.89 1.48
N HIS A 76 -15.59 15.13 2.31
CA HIS A 76 -14.70 15.69 3.33
C HIS A 76 -13.25 15.29 3.02
N LYS A 77 -12.43 16.27 2.62
CA LYS A 77 -10.98 16.10 2.51
C LYS A 77 -10.32 16.38 3.87
N ASN A 78 -10.51 17.59 4.39
CA ASN A 78 -9.91 18.01 5.66
C ASN A 78 -10.61 17.39 6.88
N GLN A 79 -9.87 17.04 7.91
CA GLN A 79 -10.38 16.68 9.22
C GLN A 79 -10.71 17.92 10.04
N ASP A 80 -11.74 17.82 10.88
CA ASP A 80 -11.93 18.77 11.96
C ASP A 80 -11.24 18.21 13.20
N ALA A 81 -10.19 18.92 13.65
CA ALA A 81 -9.38 18.53 14.80
C ALA A 81 -10.20 18.43 16.09
N LYS A 82 -11.36 19.09 16.20
CA LYS A 82 -12.22 19.04 17.39
C LYS A 82 -13.08 17.78 17.47
N SER A 83 -13.32 17.11 16.34
CA SER A 83 -14.21 15.95 16.24
C SER A 83 -13.50 14.65 15.85
N THR A 84 -12.21 14.73 15.57
CA THR A 84 -11.35 13.57 15.29
C THR A 84 -10.78 13.02 16.60
N PRO A 85 -10.94 11.72 16.90
CA PRO A 85 -10.30 11.11 18.08
C PRO A 85 -8.78 11.27 18.03
N ASP A 86 -8.17 11.47 19.20
CA ASP A 86 -6.73 11.69 19.38
C ASP A 86 -5.85 10.53 18.90
N TRP A 87 -6.37 9.30 18.96
CA TRP A 87 -5.71 8.10 18.50
C TRP A 87 -5.76 7.90 16.97
N VAL A 88 -6.54 8.70 16.23
CA VAL A 88 -6.57 8.62 14.76
C VAL A 88 -5.32 9.29 14.21
N HIS A 89 -4.44 8.50 13.60
CA HIS A 89 -3.29 9.04 12.88
C HIS A 89 -3.74 9.89 11.70
N THR A 90 -3.02 10.99 11.46
CA THR A 90 -3.31 11.90 10.37
C THR A 90 -2.07 12.27 9.57
N PHE A 91 -2.29 12.75 8.34
CA PHE A 91 -1.24 13.27 7.47
C PHE A 91 -1.73 14.53 6.76
N THR A 92 -0.91 15.58 6.78
CA THR A 92 -1.23 16.87 6.17
C THR A 92 -0.58 16.97 4.80
N ILE A 93 -1.40 17.28 3.79
CA ILE A 93 -0.94 17.55 2.43
C ILE A 93 -1.15 19.04 2.15
N ALA A 94 -0.08 19.72 1.74
CA ALA A 94 -0.18 21.07 1.22
C ALA A 94 -0.84 21.05 -0.16
N HIS A 95 -1.96 21.76 -0.31
CA HIS A 95 -2.61 21.99 -1.60
C HIS A 95 -2.57 23.48 -1.96
N SER A 96 -2.84 23.78 -3.23
CA SER A 96 -2.88 25.16 -3.75
C SER A 96 -3.90 26.05 -3.03
N GLU A 97 -4.97 25.47 -2.49
CA GLU A 97 -6.04 26.17 -1.75
C GLU A 97 -5.84 26.13 -0.23
N GLY A 98 -4.73 25.55 0.25
CA GLY A 98 -4.40 25.38 1.67
C GLY A 98 -4.15 23.93 2.08
N ASP A 99 -3.71 23.76 3.31
CA ASP A 99 -3.35 22.46 3.87
C ASP A 99 -4.60 21.65 4.24
N ASN A 100 -4.65 20.39 3.80
CA ASN A 100 -5.69 19.45 4.19
C ASN A 100 -5.09 18.32 5.03
N THR A 101 -5.69 18.05 6.19
CA THR A 101 -5.34 16.94 7.08
C THR A 101 -6.24 15.75 6.80
N TYR A 102 -5.66 14.61 6.44
CA TYR A 102 -6.35 13.37 6.09
C TYR A 102 -6.15 12.32 7.19
N PRO A 103 -7.17 11.49 7.49
CA PRO A 103 -6.96 10.31 8.35
C PRO A 103 -6.11 9.26 7.64
N LEU A 104 -5.32 8.53 8.43
CA LEU A 104 -4.65 7.30 8.02
C LEU A 104 -5.43 6.12 8.61
N ILE A 105 -5.87 5.20 7.76
CA ILE A 105 -6.63 4.02 8.17
C ILE A 105 -5.64 2.94 8.59
N ASP A 106 -4.97 3.15 9.72
CA ASP A 106 -3.87 2.30 10.18
C ASP A 106 -4.35 1.08 10.99
N ASP A 107 -5.62 1.07 11.42
CA ASP A 107 -6.21 0.06 12.31
C ASP A 107 -7.74 -0.06 12.16
N ALA A 108 -8.32 -1.12 12.76
CA ALA A 108 -9.76 -1.40 12.65
C ALA A 108 -10.61 -0.34 13.36
N ALA A 109 -10.13 0.21 14.48
CA ALA A 109 -10.84 1.26 15.21
C ALA A 109 -11.05 2.51 14.34
N THR A 110 -10.03 2.92 13.58
CA THR A 110 -10.13 4.05 12.64
C THR A 110 -11.14 3.77 11.54
N LEU A 111 -11.13 2.56 10.98
CA LEU A 111 -12.06 2.15 9.94
C LEU A 111 -13.51 2.16 10.44
N VAL A 112 -13.76 1.63 11.64
CA VAL A 112 -15.06 1.62 12.30
C VAL A 112 -15.53 3.04 12.64
N TRP A 113 -14.63 3.91 13.10
CA TRP A 113 -14.95 5.32 13.32
C TRP A 113 -15.38 6.04 12.02
N LEU A 114 -14.70 5.77 10.90
CA LEU A 114 -15.09 6.31 9.59
C LEU A 114 -16.48 5.79 9.17
N ALA A 115 -16.78 4.52 9.40
CA ALA A 115 -18.11 3.94 9.17
C ALA A 115 -19.19 4.63 10.04
N GLN A 116 -18.89 4.92 11.30
CA GLN A 116 -19.75 5.70 12.19
C GLN A 116 -19.99 7.13 11.68
N LEU A 117 -19.05 7.71 10.94
CA LEU A 117 -19.26 8.99 10.25
C LEU A 117 -20.11 8.86 8.97
N ALA A 118 -20.62 7.67 8.66
CA ALA A 118 -21.30 7.31 7.42
C ALA A 118 -20.42 7.54 6.17
N ALA A 119 -19.10 7.35 6.30
CA ALA A 119 -18.19 7.29 5.17
C ALA A 119 -18.37 5.93 4.46
N LEU A 120 -19.12 5.93 3.36
CA LEU A 120 -19.36 4.71 2.59
C LEU A 120 -18.20 4.43 1.66
N GLU A 121 -17.72 5.45 0.93
CA GLU A 121 -16.57 5.29 0.05
C GLU A 121 -15.29 5.86 0.68
N LEU A 122 -14.27 5.01 0.74
CA LEU A 122 -12.94 5.32 1.24
C LEU A 122 -11.97 5.23 0.06
N HIS A 123 -11.32 6.35 -0.26
CA HIS A 123 -10.42 6.46 -1.39
C HIS A 123 -9.01 6.74 -0.89
N VAL A 124 -8.02 6.04 -1.43
CA VAL A 124 -6.61 6.16 -1.03
C VAL A 124 -5.71 6.33 -2.26
N PRO A 125 -4.56 7.03 -2.13
CA PRO A 125 -3.55 7.07 -3.19
C PRO A 125 -2.81 5.73 -3.33
N GLN A 126 -1.99 5.61 -4.39
CA GLN A 126 -1.14 4.43 -4.60
C GLN A 126 0.21 4.49 -3.87
N TRP A 127 0.56 5.66 -3.33
CA TRP A 127 1.71 5.87 -2.44
C TRP A 127 1.32 5.76 -0.96
N THR A 128 2.33 5.62 -0.09
CA THR A 128 2.20 5.56 1.38
C THR A 128 2.99 6.69 2.05
N VAL A 129 2.85 6.86 3.36
CA VAL A 129 3.58 7.86 4.15
C VAL A 129 4.53 7.23 5.16
N ALA A 130 5.73 7.78 5.30
CA ALA A 130 6.67 7.49 6.39
C ALA A 130 7.10 8.80 7.05
N GLY A 131 6.80 8.95 8.35
CA GLY A 131 6.85 10.24 9.03
C GLY A 131 6.03 11.30 8.29
N GLU A 132 6.64 12.45 8.00
CA GLU A 132 6.03 13.57 7.28
C GLU A 132 6.21 13.52 5.75
N ARG A 133 6.67 12.39 5.19
CA ARG A 133 7.02 12.31 3.76
C ARG A 133 6.22 11.24 3.01
N PRO A 134 5.68 11.57 1.83
CA PRO A 134 5.21 10.58 0.86
C PRO A 134 6.36 9.64 0.44
N GLN A 135 6.05 8.37 0.26
CA GLN A 135 6.94 7.34 -0.27
C GLN A 135 6.60 7.07 -1.74
N PRO A 136 7.50 6.47 -2.53
CA PRO A 136 7.16 5.93 -3.83
C PRO A 136 5.94 4.97 -3.77
N PRO A 137 5.11 4.90 -4.83
CA PRO A 137 4.03 3.94 -4.90
C PRO A 137 4.55 2.50 -4.84
N ASN A 138 3.92 1.69 -4.00
CA ASN A 138 4.16 0.25 -3.91
C ASN A 138 3.10 -0.57 -4.66
N ARG A 139 2.22 0.09 -5.39
CA ARG A 139 1.27 -0.52 -6.31
C ARG A 139 0.89 0.41 -7.44
N LEU A 140 0.43 -0.17 -8.52
CA LEU A 140 -0.24 0.48 -9.64
C LEU A 140 -1.72 0.13 -9.62
N VAL A 141 -2.56 0.98 -10.22
CA VAL A 141 -3.95 0.65 -10.55
C VAL A 141 -4.26 1.02 -11.99
N LEU A 142 -4.89 0.10 -12.72
CA LEU A 142 -5.42 0.28 -14.06
C LEU A 142 -6.94 0.17 -13.97
N ASP A 143 -7.63 1.29 -14.15
CA ASP A 143 -9.09 1.37 -13.98
C ASP A 143 -9.79 1.13 -15.33
N LEU A 144 -10.56 0.05 -15.41
CA LEU A 144 -11.25 -0.43 -16.59
C LEU A 144 -12.71 -0.01 -16.52
N ASP A 145 -13.04 1.08 -17.19
CA ASP A 145 -14.35 1.71 -17.14
C ASP A 145 -15.11 1.49 -18.46
N PRO A 146 -16.19 0.69 -18.48
CA PRO A 146 -16.92 0.43 -19.71
C PRO A 146 -17.67 1.69 -20.18
N GLY A 147 -17.48 2.05 -21.45
CA GLY A 147 -18.25 3.07 -22.13
C GLY A 147 -19.67 2.62 -22.47
N GLU A 148 -20.45 3.50 -23.09
CA GLU A 148 -21.79 3.16 -23.56
C GLU A 148 -21.72 2.02 -24.59
N GLY A 149 -22.56 0.99 -24.44
CA GLY A 149 -22.51 -0.21 -25.29
C GLY A 149 -21.46 -1.26 -24.89
N ALA A 150 -20.51 -0.92 -24.00
CA ALA A 150 -19.61 -1.89 -23.38
C ALA A 150 -20.08 -2.25 -21.96
N GLY A 151 -19.62 -3.40 -21.47
CA GLY A 151 -20.00 -3.92 -20.14
C GLY A 151 -18.85 -4.65 -19.47
N LEU A 152 -19.14 -5.30 -18.34
CA LEU A 152 -18.14 -6.05 -17.57
C LEU A 152 -17.42 -7.13 -18.39
N GLU A 153 -18.10 -7.77 -19.33
CA GLU A 153 -17.49 -8.77 -20.22
C GLU A 153 -16.32 -8.18 -21.02
N HIS A 154 -16.48 -6.95 -21.54
CA HIS A 154 -15.41 -6.26 -22.24
C HIS A 154 -14.28 -5.87 -21.27
N CYS A 155 -14.62 -5.47 -20.04
CA CYS A 155 -13.61 -5.21 -19.01
C CYS A 155 -12.82 -6.48 -18.63
N VAL A 156 -13.46 -7.66 -18.62
CA VAL A 156 -12.80 -8.95 -18.37
C VAL A 156 -11.82 -9.26 -19.49
N GLU A 157 -12.21 -9.07 -20.75
CA GLU A 157 -11.32 -9.25 -21.90
C GLU A 157 -10.08 -8.35 -21.79
N VAL A 158 -10.28 -7.06 -21.51
CA VAL A 158 -9.18 -6.11 -21.31
C VAL A 158 -8.31 -6.46 -20.10
N ALA A 159 -8.91 -6.95 -19.01
CA ALA A 159 -8.17 -7.36 -17.81
C ALA A 159 -7.23 -8.53 -18.09
N HIS A 160 -7.64 -9.53 -18.87
CA HIS A 160 -6.77 -10.65 -19.27
C HIS A 160 -5.64 -10.19 -20.18
N LEU A 161 -5.89 -9.29 -21.14
CA LEU A 161 -4.84 -8.72 -21.97
C LEU A 161 -3.79 -7.96 -21.13
N LEU A 162 -4.25 -7.18 -20.15
CA LEU A 162 -3.35 -6.48 -19.23
C LEU A 162 -2.58 -7.44 -18.33
N ARG A 163 -3.20 -8.54 -17.89
CA ARG A 163 -2.53 -9.58 -17.10
C ARG A 163 -1.33 -10.15 -17.85
N GLU A 164 -1.49 -10.50 -19.13
CA GLU A 164 -0.39 -11.06 -19.92
C GLU A 164 0.81 -10.11 -19.96
N VAL A 165 0.57 -8.81 -20.10
CA VAL A 165 1.63 -7.80 -20.09
C VAL A 165 2.27 -7.67 -18.70
N LEU A 166 1.45 -7.63 -17.63
CA LEU A 166 1.93 -7.52 -16.25
C LEU A 166 2.74 -8.74 -15.82
N ASP A 167 2.26 -9.94 -16.14
CA ASP A 167 2.98 -11.20 -15.90
C ASP A 167 4.31 -11.22 -16.67
N GLY A 168 4.31 -10.71 -17.92
CA GLY A 168 5.52 -10.60 -18.75
C GLY A 168 6.61 -9.68 -18.18
N VAL A 169 6.23 -8.67 -17.40
CA VAL A 169 7.17 -7.78 -16.68
C VAL A 169 7.38 -8.16 -15.22
N GLY A 170 6.78 -9.27 -14.76
CA GLY A 170 6.94 -9.80 -13.41
C GLY A 170 6.13 -9.09 -12.33
N PHE A 171 5.09 -8.32 -12.70
CA PHE A 171 4.22 -7.65 -11.74
C PHE A 171 3.03 -8.53 -11.38
N ALA A 172 3.03 -9.04 -10.15
CA ALA A 172 1.87 -9.72 -9.58
C ALA A 172 0.65 -8.78 -9.62
N SER A 173 -0.48 -9.27 -10.10
CA SER A 173 -1.68 -8.47 -10.29
C SER A 173 -2.95 -9.16 -9.78
N VAL A 174 -3.88 -8.34 -9.26
CA VAL A 174 -5.15 -8.78 -8.66
C VAL A 174 -6.29 -7.95 -9.24
N PRO A 175 -7.29 -8.60 -9.86
CA PRO A 175 -8.49 -7.93 -10.32
C PRO A 175 -9.45 -7.62 -9.16
N VAL A 176 -10.06 -6.45 -9.21
CA VAL A 176 -11.02 -5.96 -8.21
C VAL A 176 -12.25 -5.46 -8.94
N THR A 177 -13.39 -6.13 -8.79
CA THR A 177 -14.65 -5.58 -9.29
C THR A 177 -14.93 -4.27 -8.57
N SER A 178 -15.14 -3.16 -9.28
CA SER A 178 -15.14 -1.80 -8.69
C SER A 178 -16.25 -1.53 -7.67
N GLY A 179 -17.28 -2.39 -7.60
CA GLY A 179 -18.56 -2.15 -6.95
C GLY A 179 -19.44 -1.16 -7.73
N SER A 180 -19.07 -0.78 -8.95
CA SER A 180 -19.83 0.13 -9.78
C SER A 180 -20.11 -0.47 -11.16
N LYS A 181 -19.33 -0.13 -12.17
CA LYS A 181 -19.54 -0.61 -13.55
C LYS A 181 -18.36 -1.42 -14.06
N GLY A 182 -17.15 -1.03 -13.67
CA GLY A 182 -15.90 -1.57 -14.18
C GLY A 182 -15.15 -2.49 -13.23
N ILE A 183 -13.88 -2.69 -13.57
CA ILE A 183 -12.88 -3.50 -12.85
C ILE A 183 -11.65 -2.62 -12.62
N HIS A 184 -11.06 -2.67 -11.44
CA HIS A 184 -9.73 -2.14 -11.21
C HIS A 184 -8.74 -3.31 -11.24
N LEU A 185 -7.66 -3.16 -11.98
CA LEU A 185 -6.55 -4.11 -11.93
C LEU A 185 -5.41 -3.48 -11.12
N TYR A 186 -5.16 -4.03 -9.94
CA TYR A 186 -4.04 -3.60 -9.11
C TYR A 186 -2.82 -4.47 -9.40
N ALA A 187 -1.64 -3.84 -9.46
CA ALA A 187 -0.38 -4.54 -9.66
C ALA A 187 0.65 -4.12 -8.61
N ALA A 188 1.46 -5.06 -8.13
CA ALA A 188 2.50 -4.78 -7.14
C ALA A 188 3.66 -4.00 -7.77
N LEU A 189 4.16 -2.99 -7.06
CA LEU A 189 5.41 -2.30 -7.39
C LEU A 189 6.39 -2.49 -6.24
N ASP A 190 7.68 -2.60 -6.57
CA ASP A 190 8.78 -2.76 -5.61
C ASP A 190 9.22 -1.43 -4.94
N GLY A 191 8.54 -0.32 -5.26
CA GLY A 191 8.86 1.01 -4.72
C GLY A 191 10.05 1.69 -5.41
N THR A 192 10.56 1.14 -6.51
CA THR A 192 11.65 1.76 -7.28
C THR A 192 11.18 2.92 -8.17
N LEU A 193 9.92 2.89 -8.61
CA LEU A 193 9.32 3.92 -9.45
C LEU A 193 8.77 5.06 -8.59
N SER A 194 9.11 6.30 -8.93
CA SER A 194 8.41 7.48 -8.40
C SER A 194 6.96 7.55 -8.93
N SER A 195 6.09 8.32 -8.27
CA SER A 195 4.70 8.48 -8.73
C SER A 195 4.56 9.00 -10.17
N PRO A 196 5.37 9.97 -10.64
CA PRO A 196 5.37 10.37 -12.05
C PRO A 196 5.76 9.22 -12.99
N GLU A 197 6.82 8.47 -12.67
CA GLU A 197 7.29 7.33 -13.49
C GLU A 197 6.24 6.22 -13.55
N ALA A 198 5.60 5.87 -12.43
CA ALA A 198 4.52 4.91 -12.40
C ALA A 198 3.31 5.37 -13.25
N SER A 199 2.97 6.66 -13.18
CA SER A 199 1.90 7.24 -14.00
C SER A 199 2.24 7.24 -15.49
N ASP A 200 3.50 7.52 -15.85
CA ASP A 200 3.96 7.50 -17.23
C ASP A 200 3.99 6.07 -17.79
N TRP A 201 4.46 5.12 -16.99
CA TRP A 201 4.44 3.70 -17.34
C TRP A 201 3.01 3.20 -17.62
N ALA A 202 2.05 3.51 -16.74
CA ALA A 202 0.64 3.15 -16.96
C ALA A 202 0.05 3.82 -18.21
N ARG A 203 0.44 5.06 -18.50
CA ARG A 203 0.01 5.78 -19.69
C ARG A 203 0.52 5.14 -20.98
N GLU A 204 1.79 4.77 -21.02
CA GLU A 204 2.38 4.12 -22.19
C GLU A 204 1.83 2.71 -22.40
N LEU A 205 1.57 1.96 -21.31
CA LEU A 205 0.85 0.70 -21.38
C LEU A 205 -0.55 0.89 -21.99
N ALA A 206 -1.30 1.89 -21.51
CA ALA A 206 -2.65 2.14 -22.00
C ALA A 206 -2.69 2.52 -23.49
N ARG A 207 -1.77 3.36 -23.93
CA ARG A 207 -1.62 3.74 -25.34
C ARG A 207 -1.23 2.55 -26.22
N SER A 208 -0.32 1.72 -25.74
CA SER A 208 0.12 0.52 -26.45
C SER A 208 -1.03 -0.48 -26.61
N LEU A 209 -1.81 -0.69 -25.54
CA LEU A 209 -2.97 -1.58 -25.60
C LEU A 209 -4.08 -1.04 -26.50
N GLU A 210 -4.36 0.26 -26.46
CA GLU A 210 -5.29 0.91 -27.40
C GLU A 210 -4.84 0.75 -28.86
N ALA A 211 -3.53 0.91 -29.15
CA ALA A 211 -3.01 0.73 -30.50
C ALA A 211 -3.15 -0.71 -31.02
N MET A 212 -3.00 -1.70 -30.14
CA MET A 212 -3.16 -3.12 -30.49
C MET A 212 -4.64 -3.53 -30.59
N HIS A 213 -5.52 -2.96 -29.75
CA HIS A 213 -6.93 -3.32 -29.64
C HIS A 213 -7.85 -2.09 -29.79
N PRO A 214 -7.80 -1.35 -30.91
CA PRO A 214 -8.47 -0.05 -31.06
C PRO A 214 -10.00 -0.11 -31.07
N ASN A 215 -10.58 -1.29 -31.29
CA ASN A 215 -12.03 -1.52 -31.25
C ASN A 215 -12.54 -1.88 -29.86
N LEU A 216 -11.64 -2.17 -28.91
CA LEU A 216 -11.98 -2.63 -27.56
C LEU A 216 -11.55 -1.61 -26.49
N VAL A 217 -10.39 -0.99 -26.66
CA VAL A 217 -9.76 -0.12 -25.65
C VAL A 217 -9.69 1.32 -26.14
N VAL A 218 -9.86 2.26 -25.20
CA VAL A 218 -9.56 3.68 -25.38
C VAL A 218 -8.81 4.20 -24.16
N SER A 219 -7.77 5.02 -24.36
CA SER A 219 -6.98 5.61 -23.27
C SER A 219 -7.17 7.13 -23.14
N ASP A 220 -7.83 7.76 -24.11
CA ASP A 220 -8.22 9.18 -24.06
C ASP A 220 -9.46 9.38 -23.16
N MET A 221 -9.41 10.41 -22.32
CA MET A 221 -10.47 10.72 -21.36
C MET A 221 -11.76 11.27 -21.99
N LYS A 222 -11.78 11.61 -23.29
CA LYS A 222 -12.98 12.10 -23.98
C LYS A 222 -14.07 11.03 -24.02
N LYS A 223 -15.23 11.33 -23.43
CA LYS A 223 -16.39 10.42 -23.39
C LYS A 223 -16.89 10.00 -24.78
N THR A 224 -16.78 10.90 -25.76
CA THR A 224 -17.20 10.67 -27.15
C THR A 224 -16.42 9.56 -27.86
N LEU A 225 -15.30 9.11 -27.30
CA LEU A 225 -14.45 8.07 -27.89
C LEU A 225 -14.71 6.68 -27.28
N ARG A 226 -15.63 6.57 -26.32
CA ARG A 226 -15.82 5.37 -25.49
C ARG A 226 -16.96 4.47 -25.93
N GLU A 227 -17.74 4.87 -26.93
CA GLU A 227 -18.86 4.05 -27.42
C GLU A 227 -18.35 2.69 -27.91
N GLY A 228 -18.92 1.61 -27.36
CA GLY A 228 -18.53 0.22 -27.61
C GLY A 228 -17.18 -0.20 -27.02
N LYS A 229 -16.51 0.66 -26.23
CA LYS A 229 -15.13 0.43 -25.76
C LYS A 229 -15.01 0.51 -24.24
N VAL A 230 -13.93 -0.04 -23.72
CA VAL A 230 -13.48 0.11 -22.34
C VAL A 230 -12.46 1.24 -22.27
N LEU A 231 -12.73 2.23 -21.42
CA LEU A 231 -11.72 3.20 -21.03
C LEU A 231 -10.71 2.50 -20.11
N LEU A 232 -9.45 2.54 -20.50
CA LEU A 232 -8.33 2.22 -19.62
C LEU A 232 -7.81 3.52 -18.98
N ASP A 233 -8.35 3.86 -17.80
CA ASP A 233 -7.95 5.05 -17.05
C ASP A 233 -6.64 4.81 -16.29
N TRP A 234 -5.54 5.09 -16.97
CA TRP A 234 -4.18 5.09 -16.43
C TRP A 234 -3.92 6.23 -15.42
N SER A 235 -4.74 7.28 -15.43
CA SER A 235 -4.47 8.52 -14.69
C SER A 235 -4.69 8.40 -13.18
N GLN A 236 -5.31 7.30 -12.73
CA GLN A 236 -5.46 6.94 -11.32
C GLN A 236 -4.12 6.80 -10.57
N ASN A 237 -3.02 6.63 -11.29
CA ASN A 237 -1.65 6.55 -10.74
C ASN A 237 -1.00 7.91 -10.47
N ASN A 238 -1.65 9.02 -10.85
CA ASN A 238 -1.16 10.35 -10.51
C ASN A 238 -1.18 10.56 -8.98
N ALA A 239 -0.09 11.09 -8.42
CA ALA A 239 0.06 11.29 -6.97
C ALA A 239 -1.05 12.12 -6.31
N ALA A 240 -1.70 13.01 -7.06
CA ALA A 240 -2.79 13.86 -6.57
C ALA A 240 -4.17 13.16 -6.58
N LYS A 241 -4.27 11.98 -7.19
CA LYS A 241 -5.51 11.21 -7.25
C LYS A 241 -5.60 10.17 -6.15
N THR A 242 -6.84 9.81 -5.85
CA THR A 242 -7.19 8.72 -4.95
C THR A 242 -8.17 7.81 -5.66
N THR A 243 -8.01 6.50 -5.47
CA THR A 243 -8.90 5.46 -6.02
C THR A 243 -9.63 4.79 -4.88
N ILE A 244 -10.83 4.24 -5.13
CA ILE A 244 -11.56 3.47 -4.13
C ILE A 244 -10.63 2.40 -3.53
N ALA A 245 -10.58 2.30 -2.20
CA ALA A 245 -9.80 1.27 -1.55
C ALA A 245 -10.44 -0.11 -1.82
N PRO A 246 -9.65 -1.17 -2.05
CA PRO A 246 -10.13 -2.54 -2.00
C PRO A 246 -10.93 -2.76 -0.70
N TYR A 247 -12.03 -3.49 -0.81
CA TYR A 247 -13.00 -3.75 0.26
C TYR A 247 -13.85 -2.55 0.71
N SER A 248 -13.72 -1.36 0.11
CA SER A 248 -14.60 -0.23 0.43
C SER A 248 -15.98 -0.37 -0.21
N LEU A 249 -17.02 -0.01 0.55
CA LEU A 249 -18.39 0.11 0.05
C LEU A 249 -18.49 1.21 -1.03
N ARG A 250 -19.53 1.10 -1.85
CA ARG A 250 -19.91 2.10 -2.85
C ARG A 250 -21.18 2.83 -2.43
N GLY A 251 -21.20 4.14 -2.61
CA GLY A 251 -22.38 4.97 -2.33
C GLY A 251 -23.40 4.90 -3.46
N ARG A 252 -23.89 3.69 -3.76
CA ARG A 252 -24.88 3.39 -4.81
C ARG A 252 -26.16 2.85 -4.16
N ALA A 253 -27.18 2.57 -4.98
CA ALA A 253 -28.47 2.07 -4.51
C ALA A 253 -28.34 0.78 -3.66
N HIS A 254 -27.43 -0.11 -4.06
CA HIS A 254 -27.07 -1.33 -3.34
C HIS A 254 -25.69 -1.20 -2.67
N PRO A 255 -25.47 -1.88 -1.53
CA PRO A 255 -24.25 -1.78 -0.73
C PRO A 255 -23.14 -2.68 -1.31
N THR A 256 -22.80 -2.37 -2.55
CA THR A 256 -21.77 -3.04 -3.35
C THR A 256 -20.38 -2.62 -2.90
N VAL A 257 -19.39 -3.49 -3.16
CA VAL A 257 -18.01 -3.34 -2.67
C VAL A 257 -17.04 -3.33 -3.83
N ALA A 258 -15.94 -2.57 -3.68
CA ALA A 258 -14.73 -2.75 -4.48
C ALA A 258 -14.07 -4.09 -4.11
N ALA A 259 -14.59 -5.19 -4.65
CA ALA A 259 -14.32 -6.54 -4.17
C ALA A 259 -13.18 -7.23 -4.96
N PRO A 260 -12.07 -7.60 -4.30
CA PRO A 260 -11.02 -8.40 -4.91
C PRO A 260 -11.48 -9.79 -5.36
N ARG A 261 -10.95 -10.23 -6.49
CA ARG A 261 -11.28 -11.49 -7.17
C ARG A 261 -10.01 -12.29 -7.44
N ASN A 262 -10.15 -13.61 -7.43
CA ASN A 262 -9.16 -14.47 -8.05
C ASN A 262 -9.34 -14.44 -9.58
N TRP A 263 -8.26 -14.76 -10.31
CA TRP A 263 -8.25 -14.68 -11.76
C TRP A 263 -9.16 -15.70 -12.46
N ASP A 264 -9.39 -16.86 -11.85
CA ASP A 264 -10.29 -17.90 -12.34
C ASP A 264 -11.77 -17.47 -12.29
N GLU A 265 -12.09 -16.40 -11.56
CA GLU A 265 -13.43 -15.82 -11.51
C GLU A 265 -13.70 -14.78 -12.61
N LEU A 266 -12.68 -14.39 -13.38
CA LEU A 266 -12.83 -13.39 -14.45
C LEU A 266 -13.31 -14.08 -15.73
N ASP A 267 -14.60 -14.42 -15.73
CA ASP A 267 -15.28 -15.13 -16.80
C ASP A 267 -16.58 -14.46 -17.26
N SER A 268 -17.27 -15.12 -18.19
CA SER A 268 -18.62 -14.75 -18.62
C SER A 268 -19.61 -15.00 -17.47
N GLY A 269 -20.07 -13.94 -16.84
CA GLY A 269 -20.95 -14.01 -15.67
C GLY A 269 -20.48 -13.19 -14.47
N LEU A 270 -19.26 -12.62 -14.56
CA LEU A 270 -18.75 -11.71 -13.53
C LEU A 270 -19.73 -10.57 -13.23
N ARG A 271 -20.01 -10.37 -11.95
CA ARG A 271 -20.84 -9.27 -11.44
C ARG A 271 -20.19 -8.55 -10.27
N GLN A 272 -20.71 -7.37 -9.96
CA GLN A 272 -20.39 -6.67 -8.73
C GLN A 272 -20.96 -7.44 -7.52
N LEU A 273 -20.32 -7.33 -6.35
CA LEU A 273 -20.74 -8.01 -5.12
C LEU A 273 -21.26 -7.03 -4.09
N GLU A 274 -22.28 -7.47 -3.35
CA GLU A 274 -22.69 -6.84 -2.09
C GLU A 274 -21.80 -7.28 -0.93
N PHE A 275 -21.80 -6.50 0.14
CA PHE A 275 -20.85 -6.68 1.25
C PHE A 275 -20.99 -8.00 2.00
N THR A 276 -22.20 -8.56 2.08
CA THR A 276 -22.45 -9.88 2.71
C THR A 276 -21.70 -10.98 1.96
N GLU A 277 -21.79 -10.96 0.62
CA GLU A 277 -21.10 -11.89 -0.25
C GLU A 277 -19.58 -11.75 -0.15
N VAL A 278 -19.07 -10.53 0.04
CA VAL A 278 -17.65 -10.29 0.27
C VAL A 278 -17.18 -10.92 1.59
N LEU A 279 -17.97 -10.81 2.66
CA LEU A 279 -17.63 -11.46 3.94
C LEU A 279 -17.61 -12.98 3.82
N ASP A 280 -18.61 -13.57 3.16
CA ASP A 280 -18.67 -15.03 2.93
C ASP A 280 -17.45 -15.51 2.13
N ARG A 281 -17.03 -14.72 1.14
CA ARG A 281 -15.83 -15.02 0.35
C ARG A 281 -14.56 -14.94 1.17
N ILE A 282 -14.37 -13.90 1.97
CA ILE A 282 -13.17 -13.79 2.82
C ILE A 282 -13.07 -14.99 3.76
N ALA A 283 -14.19 -15.43 4.33
CA ALA A 283 -14.23 -16.62 5.18
C ALA A 283 -13.87 -17.92 4.43
N SER A 284 -14.18 -18.00 3.13
CA SER A 284 -13.96 -19.18 2.30
C SER A 284 -12.57 -19.25 1.66
N ILE A 285 -12.12 -18.14 1.05
CA ILE A 285 -10.92 -18.10 0.19
C ILE A 285 -9.82 -17.17 0.73
N GLY A 286 -10.04 -16.46 1.84
CA GLY A 286 -9.08 -15.51 2.38
C GLY A 286 -9.01 -14.18 1.62
N ASP A 287 -7.84 -13.55 1.59
CA ASP A 287 -7.60 -12.24 0.94
C ASP A 287 -6.88 -12.40 -0.41
N PRO A 288 -7.55 -12.26 -1.57
CA PRO A 288 -6.89 -12.25 -2.86
C PRO A 288 -5.85 -11.14 -3.02
N MET A 289 -6.06 -9.98 -2.37
CA MET A 289 -5.12 -8.85 -2.45
C MET A 289 -3.80 -9.12 -1.72
N ALA A 290 -3.72 -10.16 -0.88
CA ALA A 290 -2.46 -10.55 -0.25
C ALA A 290 -1.36 -10.86 -1.28
N ALA A 291 -1.73 -11.24 -2.51
CA ALA A 291 -0.80 -11.45 -3.62
C ALA A 291 -0.02 -10.18 -4.02
N LEU A 292 -0.47 -8.99 -3.64
CA LEU A 292 0.22 -7.72 -3.94
C LEU A 292 1.21 -7.27 -2.87
N ASN A 293 1.26 -7.91 -1.70
CA ASN A 293 2.10 -7.47 -0.58
C ASN A 293 3.61 -7.74 -0.80
N GLY A 294 4.03 -7.92 -2.05
CA GLY A 294 5.33 -8.46 -2.42
C GLY A 294 5.44 -9.94 -2.07
N VAL A 295 6.51 -10.58 -2.55
CA VAL A 295 6.88 -11.92 -2.03
C VAL A 295 7.08 -11.75 -0.53
N ASP A 296 6.30 -12.47 0.28
CA ASP A 296 6.50 -12.49 1.73
C ASP A 296 7.98 -12.83 1.97
N ARG A 297 8.72 -11.86 2.49
CA ARG A 297 10.18 -11.93 2.63
C ARG A 297 10.62 -13.05 3.58
N LEU A 298 9.71 -13.58 4.39
CA LEU A 298 9.94 -14.72 5.26
C LEU A 298 9.53 -16.07 4.64
N THR A 299 9.05 -16.11 3.39
CA THR A 299 8.66 -17.37 2.73
C THR A 299 9.80 -18.38 2.75
N THR A 300 10.99 -17.97 2.30
CA THR A 300 12.19 -18.81 2.30
C THR A 300 12.63 -19.18 3.72
N TYR A 301 12.54 -18.25 4.66
CA TYR A 301 12.88 -18.52 6.06
C TYR A 301 11.99 -19.60 6.66
N ARG A 302 10.66 -19.46 6.51
CA ARG A 302 9.67 -20.41 7.01
C ARG A 302 9.78 -21.78 6.36
N SER A 303 10.07 -21.85 5.06
CA SER A 303 10.18 -23.13 4.35
C SER A 303 11.39 -23.97 4.79
N MET A 304 12.39 -23.34 5.40
CA MET A 304 13.58 -24.00 5.92
C MET A 304 13.44 -24.45 7.38
N ARG A 305 12.37 -24.06 8.08
CA ARG A 305 12.19 -24.24 9.53
C ARG A 305 10.96 -25.10 9.80
N ASP A 306 11.05 -25.86 10.89
CA ASP A 306 9.93 -26.61 11.43
C ASP A 306 9.70 -26.13 12.87
N ALA A 307 8.59 -25.43 13.08
CA ALA A 307 8.26 -24.80 14.35
C ALA A 307 8.06 -25.80 15.51
N ASP A 308 7.82 -27.08 15.20
CA ASP A 308 7.72 -28.15 16.19
C ASP A 308 9.09 -28.73 16.57
N ARG A 309 10.15 -28.40 15.81
CA ARG A 309 11.48 -29.01 15.92
C ARG A 309 12.58 -28.01 16.23
N THR A 310 12.40 -26.71 15.96
CA THR A 310 13.39 -25.68 16.29
C THR A 310 12.84 -24.65 17.28
N PRO A 311 13.70 -24.11 18.19
CA PRO A 311 13.30 -23.06 19.13
C PRO A 311 13.28 -21.67 18.50
N GLU A 312 13.55 -21.57 17.20
CA GLU A 312 13.61 -20.32 16.45
C GLU A 312 12.21 -19.72 16.27
N PRO A 313 12.05 -18.38 16.28
CA PRO A 313 10.75 -17.77 16.05
C PRO A 313 10.28 -17.96 14.60
N VAL A 314 9.08 -18.51 14.40
CA VAL A 314 8.47 -18.72 13.07
C VAL A 314 7.11 -18.01 12.99
N PRO A 315 7.08 -16.66 12.94
CA PRO A 315 5.83 -15.91 12.89
C PRO A 315 5.09 -16.20 11.58
N GLN A 316 3.80 -16.51 11.65
CA GLN A 316 2.96 -16.77 10.48
C GLN A 316 2.51 -15.48 9.78
N ALA A 317 2.44 -14.36 10.52
CA ALA A 317 2.06 -13.07 9.95
C ALA A 317 3.15 -12.55 9.01
N SER A 318 2.77 -12.03 7.85
CA SER A 318 3.72 -11.39 6.95
C SER A 318 4.41 -10.19 7.61
N PRO A 319 5.70 -9.96 7.29
CA PRO A 319 6.48 -8.83 7.80
C PRO A 319 5.76 -7.49 7.67
N ARG A 320 5.89 -6.65 8.70
CA ARG A 320 5.39 -5.27 8.69
C ARG A 320 6.53 -4.32 9.05
N PRO A 321 6.82 -3.29 8.25
CA PRO A 321 7.79 -2.27 8.60
C PRO A 321 7.43 -1.57 9.92
N ARG A 322 8.44 -1.29 10.75
CA ARG A 322 8.32 -0.44 11.95
C ARG A 322 8.63 1.01 11.60
N ASP A 323 7.92 1.94 12.23
CA ASP A 323 8.10 3.39 11.99
C ASP A 323 9.49 3.89 12.43
N ASP A 324 10.13 3.18 13.37
CA ASP A 324 11.47 3.44 13.93
C ASP A 324 12.51 2.37 13.53
N GLY A 325 12.22 1.56 12.51
CA GLY A 325 13.02 0.39 12.16
C GLY A 325 14.48 0.70 11.82
N ASN A 326 15.35 0.61 12.82
CA ASN A 326 16.78 0.89 12.72
C ASN A 326 17.63 -0.06 13.57
N SER A 327 17.08 -1.20 14.00
CA SER A 327 17.83 -2.14 14.82
C SER A 327 18.83 -2.95 13.99
N PHE A 328 19.94 -3.34 14.62
CA PHE A 328 20.83 -4.37 14.09
C PHE A 328 21.13 -5.41 15.15
N VAL A 329 21.49 -6.61 14.69
CA VAL A 329 22.07 -7.64 15.53
C VAL A 329 23.22 -8.31 14.79
N ILE A 330 24.24 -8.70 15.54
CA ILE A 330 25.32 -9.56 15.09
C ILE A 330 25.32 -10.77 16.01
N GLN A 331 25.01 -11.95 15.48
CA GLN A 331 24.98 -13.19 16.23
C GLN A 331 26.23 -14.01 15.92
N GLU A 332 26.89 -14.54 16.94
CA GLU A 332 27.91 -15.56 16.78
C GLU A 332 27.24 -16.93 16.71
N HIS A 333 27.53 -17.67 15.64
CA HIS A 333 26.87 -18.92 15.34
C HIS A 333 27.88 -20.07 15.23
N HIS A 334 27.87 -20.94 16.24
CA HIS A 334 28.66 -22.17 16.33
C HIS A 334 27.96 -23.33 15.61
N ALA A 335 27.80 -23.19 14.30
CA ALA A 335 27.34 -24.28 13.44
C ALA A 335 28.47 -25.29 13.16
N ARG A 336 28.44 -25.97 12.00
CA ARG A 336 29.58 -26.80 11.54
C ARG A 336 30.91 -26.02 11.52
N ARG A 337 30.84 -24.71 11.28
CA ARG A 337 31.94 -23.76 11.38
C ARG A 337 31.41 -22.49 12.05
N LEU A 338 32.27 -21.88 12.87
CA LEU A 338 32.01 -20.58 13.45
C LEU A 338 31.84 -19.54 12.32
N HIS A 339 30.79 -18.75 12.41
CA HIS A 339 30.57 -17.56 11.60
C HIS A 339 29.74 -16.55 12.41
N TYR A 340 29.64 -15.32 11.88
CA TYR A 340 28.88 -14.25 12.48
C TYR A 340 27.74 -13.84 11.54
N ASP A 341 26.51 -13.97 11.99
CA ASP A 341 25.34 -13.52 11.25
C ASP A 341 25.14 -12.03 11.51
N PHE A 342 25.45 -11.21 10.52
CA PHE A 342 25.30 -9.76 10.53
C PHE A 342 23.94 -9.39 9.93
N ARG A 343 23.11 -8.70 10.70
CA ARG A 343 21.71 -8.47 10.34
C ARG A 343 21.31 -7.02 10.57
N LEU A 344 20.69 -6.42 9.55
CA LEU A 344 20.16 -5.06 9.59
C LEU A 344 18.65 -5.11 9.40
N GLU A 345 17.90 -4.44 10.27
CA GLU A 345 16.46 -4.28 10.08
C GLU A 345 16.15 -3.45 8.85
N ARG A 346 15.25 -3.95 8.00
CA ARG A 346 14.75 -3.23 6.85
C ARG A 346 13.38 -3.77 6.43
N ASP A 347 12.42 -2.89 6.24
CA ASP A 347 11.09 -3.20 5.69
C ASP A 347 10.37 -4.38 6.41
N GLY A 348 10.51 -4.45 7.73
CA GLY A 348 9.84 -5.44 8.57
C GLY A 348 10.57 -6.78 8.72
N VAL A 349 11.78 -6.91 8.19
CA VAL A 349 12.63 -8.10 8.34
C VAL A 349 14.07 -7.74 8.72
N LEU A 350 14.85 -8.75 9.08
CA LEU A 350 16.30 -8.68 9.25
C LEU A 350 16.99 -9.15 7.97
N VAL A 351 17.55 -8.21 7.21
CA VAL A 351 18.38 -8.51 6.03
C VAL A 351 19.74 -9.00 6.51
N SER A 352 20.14 -10.17 6.04
CA SER A 352 21.12 -10.99 6.76
C SER A 352 22.28 -11.47 5.88
N TRP A 353 23.47 -11.46 6.47
CA TRP A 353 24.70 -11.98 5.88
C TRP A 353 25.47 -12.83 6.89
N ALA A 354 25.89 -14.03 6.48
CA ALA A 354 26.84 -14.84 7.23
C ALA A 354 28.28 -14.39 6.91
N ILE A 355 29.05 -14.04 7.94
CA ILE A 355 30.43 -13.55 7.84
C ILE A 355 31.38 -14.54 8.54
N PRO A 356 32.06 -15.43 7.79
CA PRO A 356 32.88 -16.49 8.37
C PRO A 356 34.03 -16.00 9.28
N LYS A 357 34.56 -14.80 9.01
CA LYS A 357 35.66 -14.19 9.76
C LYS A 357 35.22 -13.08 10.73
N GLY A 358 33.90 -12.93 10.92
CA GLY A 358 33.32 -11.83 11.69
C GLY A 358 33.39 -10.48 11.00
N PRO A 359 32.72 -9.44 11.51
CA PRO A 359 32.87 -8.08 10.99
C PRO A 359 34.35 -7.62 11.06
N PRO A 360 34.88 -6.96 10.02
CA PRO A 360 36.27 -6.50 10.02
C PRO A 360 36.49 -5.43 11.09
N THR A 361 37.57 -5.57 11.88
CA THR A 361 38.01 -4.57 12.88
C THR A 361 39.19 -3.73 12.38
N ASP A 362 39.78 -4.10 11.25
CA ASP A 362 40.89 -3.42 10.59
C ASP A 362 40.41 -2.95 9.20
N PRO A 363 40.46 -1.63 8.89
CA PRO A 363 40.01 -1.09 7.61
C PRO A 363 40.87 -1.54 6.41
N SER A 364 42.06 -2.10 6.63
CA SER A 364 42.91 -2.63 5.55
C SER A 364 42.46 -4.00 5.02
N VAL A 365 41.50 -4.64 5.68
CA VAL A 365 41.06 -6.01 5.36
C VAL A 365 39.56 -6.04 5.05
N ASN A 366 39.21 -6.73 3.96
CA ASN A 366 37.82 -7.03 3.62
C ASN A 366 37.51 -8.48 3.99
N HIS A 367 36.32 -8.70 4.53
CA HIS A 367 35.82 -10.06 4.80
C HIS A 367 34.71 -10.43 3.81
N LEU A 368 34.63 -11.72 3.48
CA LEU A 368 33.51 -12.27 2.72
C LEU A 368 32.25 -12.21 3.61
N ALA A 369 31.16 -11.70 3.04
CA ALA A 369 29.82 -11.74 3.61
C ALA A 369 28.92 -12.50 2.62
N VAL A 370 28.28 -13.58 3.07
CA VAL A 370 27.39 -14.38 2.22
C VAL A 370 25.96 -14.04 2.58
N GLN A 371 25.20 -13.48 1.65
CA GLN A 371 23.81 -13.12 1.89
C GLN A 371 22.96 -14.38 2.08
N THR A 372 22.18 -14.39 3.16
CA THR A 372 21.24 -15.46 3.51
C THR A 372 19.81 -14.99 3.28
N GLU A 373 18.84 -15.86 3.54
CA GLU A 373 17.43 -15.46 3.59
C GLU A 373 17.19 -14.37 4.65
N ASP A 374 16.13 -13.58 4.45
CA ASP A 374 15.69 -12.60 5.44
C ASP A 374 15.12 -13.32 6.67
N HIS A 375 15.30 -12.73 7.86
CA HIS A 375 14.84 -13.31 9.11
C HIS A 375 13.75 -12.45 9.75
N PRO A 376 12.85 -13.04 10.57
CA PRO A 376 11.84 -12.26 11.28
C PRO A 376 12.50 -11.32 12.29
N LEU A 377 11.87 -10.19 12.60
CA LEU A 377 12.42 -9.21 13.57
C LEU A 377 12.59 -9.83 14.97
N GLU A 378 11.71 -10.75 15.34
CA GLU A 378 11.75 -11.54 16.57
C GLU A 378 13.01 -12.41 16.65
N TYR A 379 13.63 -12.77 15.52
CA TYR A 379 14.90 -13.49 15.50
C TYR A 379 16.06 -12.64 16.05
N GLY A 380 15.91 -11.31 16.03
CA GLY A 380 16.93 -10.37 16.51
C GLY A 380 17.27 -10.52 17.99
N SER A 381 16.36 -11.10 18.78
CA SER A 381 16.58 -11.40 20.21
C SER A 381 16.79 -12.88 20.51
N PHE A 382 16.94 -13.73 19.48
CA PHE A 382 17.13 -15.16 19.66
C PHE A 382 18.57 -15.51 20.09
N GLU A 383 18.67 -16.30 21.15
CA GLU A 383 19.88 -17.01 21.61
C GLU A 383 19.48 -18.43 22.03
N GLY A 384 20.30 -19.42 21.72
CA GLY A 384 20.01 -20.82 22.08
C GLY A 384 20.64 -21.85 21.16
N ASP A 385 20.31 -23.12 21.41
CA ASP A 385 20.80 -24.26 20.65
C ASP A 385 19.77 -24.69 19.60
N ILE A 386 20.16 -24.62 18.32
CA ILE A 386 19.39 -25.17 17.21
C ILE A 386 19.74 -26.65 17.07
N PRO A 387 18.75 -27.59 17.13
CA PRO A 387 19.03 -29.02 17.15
C PRO A 387 19.88 -29.51 15.98
N ARG A 388 20.77 -30.46 16.28
CA ARG A 388 21.64 -31.07 15.26
C ARG A 388 20.80 -31.78 14.20
N GLY A 389 21.03 -31.44 12.94
CA GLY A 389 20.31 -32.02 11.80
C GLY A 389 19.32 -31.03 11.17
N GLU A 390 18.92 -30.00 11.92
CA GLU A 390 18.12 -28.89 11.41
C GLU A 390 18.98 -27.90 10.62
N TYR A 391 18.32 -27.11 9.78
CA TYR A 391 18.97 -26.02 9.06
C TYR A 391 19.54 -25.01 10.07
N GLY A 392 20.82 -24.67 9.93
CA GLY A 392 21.49 -23.82 10.91
C GLY A 392 21.77 -24.49 12.26
N GLY A 393 21.75 -25.82 12.38
CA GLY A 393 22.05 -26.51 13.65
C GLY A 393 23.39 -26.07 14.27
N GLY A 394 23.35 -25.63 15.53
CA GLY A 394 24.47 -25.00 16.23
C GLY A 394 24.03 -24.14 17.41
N HIS A 395 25.00 -23.64 18.17
CA HIS A 395 24.74 -22.69 19.27
C HIS A 395 24.79 -21.25 18.74
N VAL A 396 23.74 -20.47 18.99
CA VAL A 396 23.62 -19.07 18.59
C VAL A 396 23.64 -18.18 19.83
N ARG A 397 24.51 -17.17 19.82
CA ARG A 397 24.58 -16.12 20.86
C ARG A 397 24.69 -14.73 20.25
N ILE A 398 24.18 -13.70 20.91
CA ILE A 398 24.28 -12.33 20.43
C ILE A 398 25.69 -11.79 20.76
N TRP A 399 26.47 -11.52 19.72
CA TRP A 399 27.80 -10.93 19.81
C TRP A 399 27.71 -9.40 19.98
N ASP A 400 26.80 -8.75 19.27
CA ASP A 400 26.47 -7.34 19.47
C ASP A 400 25.05 -7.05 18.98
N ALA A 401 24.44 -5.99 19.49
CA ALA A 401 23.14 -5.50 19.06
C ALA A 401 23.02 -4.01 19.33
N GLY A 402 22.19 -3.30 18.59
CA GLY A 402 21.98 -1.87 18.79
C GLY A 402 21.20 -1.24 17.67
N THR A 403 21.53 0.02 17.37
CA THR A 403 20.91 0.76 16.27
C THR A 403 21.91 1.04 15.18
N PHE A 404 21.42 1.22 13.95
CA PHE A 404 22.22 1.64 12.83
C PHE A 404 21.60 2.84 12.12
N GLU A 405 22.45 3.65 11.50
CA GLU A 405 22.05 4.76 10.66
C GLU A 405 22.41 4.40 9.21
N PRO A 406 21.42 4.20 8.32
CA PRO A 406 21.68 3.95 6.91
C PRO A 406 22.17 5.23 6.24
N GLU A 407 23.32 5.17 5.59
CA GLU A 407 23.84 6.25 4.74
C GLU A 407 23.47 6.04 3.28
N LYS A 408 23.55 4.79 2.83
CA LYS A 408 23.24 4.41 1.46
C LYS A 408 22.75 2.97 1.44
N TRP A 409 21.64 2.73 0.75
CA TRP A 409 21.11 1.39 0.57
C TRP A 409 20.62 1.24 -0.86
N ARG A 410 21.22 0.31 -1.61
CA ARG A 410 20.80 -0.07 -2.96
C ARG A 410 20.73 -1.59 -3.01
N ASP A 411 19.50 -2.09 -3.11
CA ASP A 411 19.24 -3.53 -3.07
C ASP A 411 20.02 -4.28 -4.15
N GLY A 412 20.56 -5.44 -3.75
CA GLY A 412 21.39 -6.28 -4.63
C GLY A 412 22.70 -5.64 -5.10
N LYS A 413 23.11 -4.49 -4.54
CA LYS A 413 24.30 -3.76 -5.00
C LYS A 413 25.23 -3.31 -3.87
N GLU A 414 24.75 -2.47 -2.96
CA GLU A 414 25.58 -1.89 -1.89
C GLU A 414 24.75 -1.43 -0.69
N VAL A 415 25.29 -1.61 0.52
CA VAL A 415 24.74 -1.09 1.77
C VAL A 415 25.87 -0.41 2.55
N ILE A 416 25.67 0.84 2.97
CA ILE A 416 26.59 1.61 3.81
C ILE A 416 25.81 2.10 5.03
N ALA A 417 26.27 1.75 6.21
CA ALA A 417 25.63 2.10 7.47
C ALA A 417 26.64 2.32 8.58
N THR A 418 26.29 3.21 9.52
CA THR A 418 27.03 3.39 10.77
C THR A 418 26.26 2.69 11.89
N LEU A 419 26.91 1.73 12.57
CA LEU A 419 26.32 0.90 13.62
C LEU A 419 26.81 1.36 15.00
N THR A 420 25.90 1.48 15.95
CA THR A 420 26.19 1.78 17.36
C THR A 420 25.70 0.63 18.24
N GLY A 421 26.62 -0.26 18.61
CA GLY A 421 26.36 -1.44 19.42
C GLY A 421 26.35 -1.19 20.93
N ARG A 422 26.25 -2.26 21.72
CA ARG A 422 26.30 -2.18 23.18
C ARG A 422 27.72 -1.80 23.66
N PRO A 423 27.88 -1.14 24.82
CA PRO A 423 29.20 -0.85 25.40
C PRO A 423 30.08 -2.09 25.61
N ASP A 424 29.47 -3.22 25.97
CA ASP A 424 30.11 -4.53 26.16
C ASP A 424 29.98 -5.45 24.92
N GLY A 425 29.41 -4.94 23.83
CA GLY A 425 29.22 -5.66 22.58
C GLY A 425 30.49 -5.74 21.75
N GLY A 426 30.49 -6.60 20.74
CA GLY A 426 31.63 -6.84 19.87
C GLY A 426 32.22 -5.63 19.14
N LEU A 427 31.44 -4.57 18.92
CA LEU A 427 31.91 -3.30 18.34
C LEU A 427 32.45 -2.32 19.38
N GLY A 428 32.25 -2.60 20.68
CA GLY A 428 32.77 -1.85 21.82
C GLY A 428 32.02 -0.56 22.15
N GLY A 429 30.75 -0.44 21.76
CA GLY A 429 29.91 0.74 22.02
C GLY A 429 30.28 2.02 21.27
N VAL A 430 31.27 1.96 20.36
CA VAL A 430 31.69 3.10 19.53
C VAL A 430 31.06 2.95 18.15
N PRO A 431 30.53 4.02 17.53
CA PRO A 431 30.02 3.97 16.16
C PRO A 431 31.04 3.41 15.17
N ARG A 432 30.65 2.37 14.42
CA ARG A 432 31.48 1.74 13.36
C ARG A 432 30.77 1.82 12.03
N ARG A 433 31.47 2.33 11.02
CA ARG A 433 30.94 2.50 9.67
C ARG A 433 31.31 1.33 8.78
N PHE A 434 30.33 0.62 8.24
CA PHE A 434 30.54 -0.54 7.39
C PHE A 434 29.98 -0.32 5.98
N ALA A 435 30.67 -0.87 4.99
CA ALA A 435 30.17 -1.02 3.63
C ALA A 435 30.07 -2.52 3.26
N LEU A 436 28.88 -2.95 2.86
CA LEU A 436 28.59 -4.24 2.23
C LEU A 436 28.48 -4.00 0.71
N LEU A 437 29.32 -4.67 -0.07
CA LEU A 437 29.41 -4.50 -1.52
C LEU A 437 29.15 -5.83 -2.23
N HIS A 438 28.16 -5.86 -3.13
CA HIS A 438 27.88 -7.03 -3.94
C HIS A 438 28.97 -7.21 -5.00
N THR A 439 29.62 -8.38 -5.02
CA THR A 439 30.80 -8.60 -5.86
C THR A 439 30.66 -9.76 -6.84
N ARG A 440 29.63 -10.60 -6.69
CA ARG A 440 29.39 -11.83 -7.48
C ARG A 440 30.64 -12.72 -7.62
N MET A 441 31.55 -12.62 -6.64
CA MET A 441 32.85 -13.27 -6.71
C MET A 441 32.66 -14.79 -6.77
N GLY A 442 33.34 -15.44 -7.72
CA GLY A 442 33.23 -16.89 -7.93
C GLY A 442 31.95 -17.34 -8.64
N GLY A 443 31.16 -16.41 -9.23
CA GLY A 443 29.94 -16.73 -9.97
C GLY A 443 28.73 -17.02 -9.08
N ASP A 444 28.82 -16.75 -7.78
CA ASP A 444 27.71 -16.89 -6.83
C ASP A 444 27.13 -15.51 -6.51
N ASP A 445 25.86 -15.30 -6.84
CA ASP A 445 25.11 -14.08 -6.61
C ASP A 445 24.82 -13.82 -5.12
N LYS A 446 25.18 -14.73 -4.21
CA LYS A 446 25.10 -14.50 -2.75
C LYS A 446 26.34 -13.86 -2.16
N ASN A 447 27.42 -13.70 -2.92
CA ASN A 447 28.71 -13.24 -2.39
C ASN A 447 28.83 -11.70 -2.36
N TRP A 448 29.01 -11.19 -1.14
CA TRP A 448 29.28 -9.79 -0.82
C TRP A 448 30.65 -9.66 -0.12
N LEU A 449 31.19 -8.44 -0.08
CA LEU A 449 32.31 -8.08 0.78
C LEU A 449 31.84 -7.09 1.83
N ILE A 450 32.26 -7.28 3.07
CA ILE A 450 32.14 -6.29 4.14
C ILE A 450 33.49 -5.58 4.36
N HIS A 451 33.44 -4.26 4.48
CA HIS A 451 34.60 -3.39 4.69
C HIS A 451 34.32 -2.43 5.85
N LEU A 452 35.28 -2.30 6.77
CA LEU A 452 35.26 -1.27 7.80
C LEU A 452 35.78 0.04 7.21
N MET A 453 34.93 1.05 7.15
CA MET A 453 35.28 2.37 6.64
C MET A 453 35.90 3.23 7.75
N ALA A 454 36.62 4.28 7.33
CA ALA A 454 37.04 5.33 8.25
C ALA A 454 35.82 5.97 8.95
N PRO A 455 35.95 6.37 10.24
CA PRO A 455 34.93 7.15 10.92
C PRO A 455 34.62 8.44 10.13
N ARG A 456 33.40 8.95 10.27
CA ARG A 456 33.09 10.30 9.76
C ARG A 456 33.87 11.34 10.58
N ALA A 457 34.26 12.43 9.93
CA ALA A 457 34.88 13.55 10.62
C ALA A 457 33.84 14.22 11.54
N ASP A 458 34.27 14.62 12.74
CA ASP A 458 33.43 15.29 13.73
C ASP A 458 32.79 16.55 13.11
N GLY A 459 31.46 16.58 13.04
CA GLY A 459 30.69 17.70 12.48
C GLY A 459 29.98 17.44 11.14
N GLU A 460 30.20 16.28 10.50
CA GLU A 460 29.38 15.84 9.37
C GLU A 460 28.10 15.14 9.85
N THR A 461 27.11 15.90 10.29
CA THR A 461 25.73 15.41 10.22
C THR A 461 25.42 15.17 8.74
N THR A 462 24.92 13.98 8.39
CA THR A 462 24.21 13.84 7.12
C THR A 462 23.10 14.89 7.15
N PRO A 463 22.99 15.78 6.14
CA PRO A 463 21.69 16.35 5.88
C PRO A 463 20.77 15.14 5.70
N ARG A 464 19.65 15.10 6.43
CA ARG A 464 18.50 14.28 6.02
C ARG A 464 18.39 14.47 4.52
N VAL A 465 18.56 13.39 3.74
CA VAL A 465 18.63 13.41 2.26
C VAL A 465 17.78 14.58 1.74
N PRO A 466 18.40 15.61 1.11
CA PRO A 466 17.61 16.67 0.51
C PRO A 466 16.64 15.99 -0.42
N ALA A 467 15.35 16.29 -0.27
CA ALA A 467 14.40 16.02 -1.34
C ALA A 467 15.04 16.60 -2.61
N GLU A 468 15.13 15.79 -3.66
CA GLU A 468 15.49 16.33 -4.97
C GLU A 468 14.63 17.58 -5.21
N PRO A 469 15.22 18.67 -5.74
CA PRO A 469 14.47 19.88 -5.96
C PRO A 469 13.28 19.55 -6.85
N VAL A 470 12.08 19.72 -6.29
CA VAL A 470 10.84 19.79 -7.06
C VAL A 470 11.11 20.81 -8.14
N ALA A 471 11.10 20.37 -9.41
CA ALA A 471 11.24 21.25 -10.54
C ALA A 471 10.21 22.37 -10.39
N THR A 472 10.68 23.57 -10.09
CA THR A 472 9.89 24.79 -10.12
C THR A 472 9.47 24.97 -11.56
N ALA A 473 8.19 24.69 -11.83
CA ALA A 473 7.54 25.11 -13.05
C ALA A 473 7.63 26.64 -13.13
N THR A 474 8.60 27.14 -13.89
CA THR A 474 8.62 28.54 -14.32
C THR A 474 7.41 28.77 -15.21
N GLY A 475 6.48 29.57 -14.70
CA GLY A 475 5.28 29.99 -15.40
C GLY A 475 5.60 30.76 -16.67
N GLY A 476 5.08 30.27 -17.79
CA GLY A 476 4.80 31.06 -18.98
C GLY A 476 3.34 31.48 -18.95
N SER A 477 3.12 32.78 -18.74
CA SER A 477 1.82 33.44 -18.74
C SER A 477 1.10 33.21 -20.07
N VAL A 478 -0.14 32.73 -20.03
CA VAL A 478 -1.12 32.96 -21.09
C VAL A 478 -2.37 33.53 -20.43
N GLU A 479 -2.75 34.71 -20.90
CA GLU A 479 -3.79 35.58 -20.38
C GLU A 479 -5.16 34.91 -20.32
N THR A 480 -5.86 35.25 -19.25
CA THR A 480 -7.26 34.95 -18.96
C THR A 480 -8.18 35.74 -19.89
N GLY A 481 -9.05 35.04 -20.61
CA GLY A 481 -10.31 35.58 -21.14
C GLY A 481 -11.47 35.10 -20.27
N ALA A 482 -12.02 36.03 -19.48
CA ALA A 482 -13.24 35.87 -18.70
C ALA A 482 -14.47 35.65 -19.61
N ASP A 483 -15.40 34.78 -19.22
CA ASP A 483 -16.65 35.21 -18.58
C ASP A 483 -17.56 34.00 -18.27
N GLY A 484 -18.31 34.13 -17.18
CA GLY A 484 -19.18 33.11 -16.61
C GLY A 484 -20.56 32.98 -17.29
N PRO A 485 -21.62 32.75 -16.50
CA PRO A 485 -22.28 31.46 -16.41
C PRO A 485 -23.67 31.49 -17.08
N VAL A 486 -24.22 30.33 -17.45
CA VAL A 486 -25.66 30.25 -17.75
C VAL A 486 -26.30 29.03 -17.11
N ALA A 487 -27.23 29.32 -16.21
CA ALA A 487 -28.20 28.43 -15.62
C ALA A 487 -29.34 28.10 -16.59
N THR A 488 -30.01 27.00 -16.26
CA THR A 488 -31.24 26.41 -16.81
C THR A 488 -32.42 27.36 -17.04
N ALA A 489 -33.16 27.17 -18.16
CA ALA A 489 -34.64 27.18 -18.31
C ALA A 489 -34.98 27.12 -19.82
N ALA A 490 -35.65 26.09 -20.34
CA ALA A 490 -37.10 25.91 -20.41
C ALA A 490 -37.85 26.90 -21.35
N GLY A 491 -38.20 26.38 -22.53
CA GLY A 491 -39.46 26.55 -23.29
C GLY A 491 -40.12 27.93 -23.43
N GLY A 492 -40.28 28.37 -24.68
CA GLY A 492 -41.23 29.43 -25.05
C GLY A 492 -41.19 29.74 -26.55
N SER A 493 -42.13 29.16 -27.29
CA SER A 493 -42.31 29.27 -28.73
C SER A 493 -42.52 30.71 -29.21
N VAL A 494 -41.90 31.03 -30.35
CA VAL A 494 -42.09 32.25 -31.15
C VAL A 494 -43.26 32.00 -32.11
N GLU A 495 -44.24 32.90 -32.13
CA GLU A 495 -45.06 33.12 -33.32
C GLU A 495 -45.03 34.62 -33.66
N THR A 496 -44.57 34.87 -34.87
CA THR A 496 -44.28 36.15 -35.48
C THR A 496 -45.57 36.86 -35.91
N ALA A 497 -45.62 38.16 -35.66
CA ALA A 497 -46.52 39.08 -36.32
C ALA A 497 -46.25 39.14 -37.83
N ALA A 498 -47.30 39.09 -38.63
CA ALA A 498 -47.32 39.69 -39.96
C ALA A 498 -48.70 40.31 -40.20
N SER A 499 -48.71 41.63 -40.30
CA SER A 499 -49.75 42.43 -40.94
C SER A 499 -49.73 42.19 -42.44
N GLY A 500 -50.88 41.82 -43.03
CA GLY A 500 -51.09 41.66 -44.46
C GLY A 500 -52.30 40.79 -44.75
#